data_AF-A0A8H3M6A3-F1
#
_entry.id   AF-A0A8H3M6A3-F1
#
_cell.length_a   1.000
_cell.length_b   1.000
_cell.length_c   1.000
_cell.angle_alpha   90.00
_cell.angle_beta   90.00
_cell.angle_gamma   90.00
#
_symmetry.space_group_name_H-M   'P 1'
#
loop_
_entity.id
_entity.type
_entity.pdbx_description
1 polymer ?
#
loop_
_entity_poly.entity_id
_entity_poly.type
_entity_poly.pdbx_seq_one_letter_code
_entity_poly.pdbx_strand_id
1 'polypeptide(L)'
;MSVLEGIIMRGVIKTVDKLDNIGTLSLDKQVARVNNVLGESSITKQVNFQSLAAQSNLSYGVLMLLFCVSQEVFKETTGYLYFDASSGSFPNLEAAKELKQ
;
A
#
# COMPACT_ATOMS: atom_id res chain seq x y z
N MET A 1 8.92 8.68 17.17
CA MET A 1 8.15 8.01 16.11
C MET A 1 7.98 6.56 16.51
N SER A 2 6.75 6.07 16.57
CA SER A 2 6.47 4.66 16.92
C SER A 2 6.93 3.72 15.80
N VAL A 3 7.11 2.44 16.12
CA VAL A 3 7.47 1.42 15.12
C VAL A 3 6.43 1.37 14.00
N LEU A 4 5.15 1.44 14.36
CA LEU A 4 4.02 1.45 13.43
C LEU A 4 4.05 2.67 12.49
N GLU A 5 4.29 3.87 13.03
CA GLU A 5 4.46 5.09 12.22
C GLU A 5 5.63 4.94 11.22
N GLY A 6 6.74 4.34 11.65
CA GLY A 6 7.89 4.07 10.80
C GLY A 6 7.59 3.11 9.64
N ILE A 7 6.73 2.11 9.87
CA ILE A 7 6.29 1.15 8.84
C ILE A 7 5.36 1.83 7.83
N ILE A 8 4.39 2.59 8.32
CA ILE A 8 3.46 3.35 7.47
C ILE A 8 4.25 4.30 6.56
N MET A 9 5.16 5.09 7.14
CA MET A 9 6.00 6.02 6.39
C MET A 9 6.85 5.31 5.33
N ARG A 10 7.46 4.17 5.69
CA ARG A 10 8.24 3.35 4.75
C ARG A 10 7.38 2.83 3.61
N GLY A 11 6.18 2.36 3.89
CA GLY A 11 5.25 1.86 2.87
C GLY A 11 4.83 2.97 1.90
N VAL A 12 4.57 4.18 2.42
CA VAL A 12 4.27 5.35 1.57
C VAL A 12 5.44 5.65 0.64
N ILE A 13 6.65 5.83 1.18
CA ILE A 13 7.85 6.18 0.40
C ILE A 13 8.13 5.13 -0.67
N LYS A 14 8.18 3.85 -0.28
CA LYS A 14 8.43 2.76 -1.23
C LYS A 14 7.39 2.70 -2.34
N THR A 15 6.12 2.93 -2.02
CA THR A 15 5.05 2.85 -3.02
C THR A 15 5.14 4.02 -4.00
N VAL A 16 5.39 5.23 -3.50
CA VAL A 16 5.58 6.41 -4.35
C VAL A 16 6.82 6.26 -5.23
N ASP A 17 7.95 5.80 -4.69
CA ASP A 17 9.18 5.55 -5.45
C ASP A 17 8.97 4.55 -6.58
N LYS A 18 8.22 3.47 -6.35
CA LYS A 18 7.89 2.47 -7.38
C LYS A 18 7.09 3.07 -8.55
N LEU A 19 6.29 4.10 -8.29
CA LEU A 19 5.47 4.75 -9.31
C LEU A 19 6.25 5.76 -10.14
N ASP A 20 7.49 6.09 -9.75
CA ASP A 20 8.39 7.03 -10.44
C ASP A 20 7.71 8.41 -10.62
N ASN A 21 8.08 9.18 -11.64
CA ASN A 21 7.53 10.49 -11.94
C ASN A 21 6.10 10.45 -12.54
N ILE A 22 5.22 9.65 -11.93
CA ILE A 22 3.84 9.42 -12.35
C ILE A 22 3.04 10.72 -12.52
N GLY A 23 3.34 11.75 -11.73
CA GLY A 23 2.65 13.05 -11.79
C GLY A 23 2.79 13.77 -13.14
N THR A 24 3.83 13.45 -13.93
CA THR A 24 4.05 14.05 -15.27
C THR A 24 3.27 13.38 -16.40
N LEU A 25 2.65 12.24 -16.12
CA LEU A 25 1.92 11.48 -17.12
C LEU A 25 0.50 12.03 -17.32
N SER A 26 -0.08 11.78 -18.49
CA SER A 26 -1.53 11.94 -18.68
C SER A 26 -2.31 10.99 -17.78
N LEU A 27 -3.56 11.31 -17.46
CA LEU A 27 -4.39 10.52 -16.55
C LEU A 27 -4.45 9.03 -16.94
N ASP A 28 -4.70 8.72 -18.21
CA ASP A 28 -4.73 7.32 -18.68
C ASP A 28 -3.40 6.59 -18.46
N LYS A 29 -2.29 7.30 -18.65
CA LYS A 29 -0.95 6.76 -18.43
C LYS A 29 -0.64 6.60 -16.93
N GLN A 30 -1.18 7.46 -16.07
CA GLN A 30 -1.10 7.28 -14.61
C GLN A 30 -1.84 6.02 -14.19
N VAL A 31 -3.08 5.83 -14.65
CA VAL A 31 -3.88 4.63 -14.35
C VAL A 31 -3.18 3.37 -14.85
N ALA A 32 -2.70 3.37 -16.10
CA ALA A 32 -1.96 2.24 -16.66
C ALA A 32 -0.70 1.92 -15.85
N ARG A 33 0.04 2.94 -15.38
CA ARG A 33 1.22 2.74 -14.55
C ARG A 33 0.90 2.14 -13.20
N VAL A 34 -0.12 2.67 -12.51
CA VAL A 34 -0.57 2.14 -11.24
C VAL A 34 -0.95 0.68 -11.37
N ASN A 35 -1.77 0.33 -12.36
CA ASN A 35 -2.21 -1.05 -12.58
C ASN A 35 -1.04 -1.99 -12.92
N ASN A 36 -0.05 -1.51 -13.69
CA ASN A 36 1.12 -2.29 -14.04
C ASN A 36 2.06 -2.52 -12.85
N VAL A 37 2.29 -1.49 -12.02
CA VAL A 37 3.28 -1.53 -10.93
C VAL A 37 2.72 -2.13 -9.64
N LEU A 38 1.47 -1.79 -9.29
CA LEU A 38 0.82 -2.20 -8.04
C LEU A 38 -0.21 -3.31 -8.23
N GLY A 39 -0.49 -3.69 -9.48
CA GLY A 39 -1.52 -4.64 -9.84
C GLY A 39 -2.91 -4.01 -9.96
N GLU A 40 -3.81 -4.69 -10.66
CA GLU A 40 -5.21 -4.27 -10.72
C GLU A 40 -5.90 -4.52 -9.38
N SER A 41 -6.59 -3.50 -8.88
CA SER A 41 -7.43 -3.60 -7.69
C SER A 41 -8.90 -3.70 -8.12
N SER A 42 -9.62 -4.71 -7.66
CA SER A 42 -11.08 -4.79 -7.88
C SER A 42 -11.81 -3.64 -7.18
N ILE A 43 -11.23 -3.11 -6.10
CA ILE A 43 -11.79 -2.00 -5.32
C ILE A 43 -11.72 -0.70 -6.11
N THR A 44 -10.64 -0.42 -6.85
CA THR A 44 -10.55 0.82 -7.66
C THR A 44 -11.61 0.85 -8.76
N LYS A 45 -12.09 -0.31 -9.23
CA LYS A 45 -13.22 -0.41 -10.17
C LYS A 45 -14.58 -0.11 -9.54
N GLN A 46 -14.70 -0.19 -8.21
CA GLN A 46 -15.94 0.07 -7.47
C GLN A 46 -16.07 1.51 -6.99
N VAL A 47 -14.94 2.23 -6.87
CA VAL A 47 -14.94 3.62 -6.41
C VAL A 47 -15.27 4.58 -7.56
N ASN A 48 -16.26 5.44 -7.36
CA ASN A 48 -16.59 6.51 -8.30
C ASN A 48 -15.66 7.72 -8.11
N PHE A 49 -14.43 7.59 -8.59
CA PHE A 49 -13.42 8.64 -8.51
C PHE A 49 -13.81 9.94 -9.24
N GLN A 50 -14.67 9.85 -10.26
CA GLN A 50 -15.17 11.03 -10.97
C GLN A 50 -16.05 11.90 -10.05
N SER A 51 -16.97 11.27 -9.31
CA SER A 51 -17.81 11.95 -8.33
C SER A 51 -16.96 12.55 -7.20
N LEU A 52 -15.99 11.78 -6.69
CA LEU A 52 -15.08 12.26 -5.64
C LEU A 52 -14.24 13.45 -6.11
N ALA A 53 -13.77 13.44 -7.36
CA ALA A 53 -13.02 14.55 -7.95
C ALA A 53 -13.86 15.84 -7.97
N ALA A 54 -15.12 15.75 -8.41
CA ALA A 54 -16.03 16.88 -8.45
C ALA A 54 -16.33 17.45 -7.05
N GLN A 55 -16.49 16.58 -6.05
CA GLN A 55 -16.82 17.00 -4.68
C GLN A 55 -15.63 17.58 -3.91
N SER A 56 -14.43 17.04 -4.13
CA SER A 56 -13.21 17.42 -3.41
C SER A 56 -12.39 18.53 -4.09
N ASN A 57 -12.73 18.88 -5.33
CA ASN A 57 -11.92 19.75 -6.19
C ASN A 57 -10.48 19.23 -6.37
N LEU A 58 -10.29 17.91 -6.29
CA LEU A 58 -9.02 17.24 -6.59
C LEU A 58 -9.11 16.58 -7.96
N SER A 59 -7.97 16.45 -8.65
CA SER A 59 -7.94 15.72 -9.90
C SER A 59 -8.19 14.23 -9.68
N TYR A 60 -8.83 13.59 -10.66
CA TYR A 60 -9.05 12.14 -10.68
C TYR A 60 -7.76 11.36 -10.42
N GLY A 61 -6.65 11.76 -11.08
CA GLY A 61 -5.35 11.10 -10.94
C GLY A 61 -4.79 11.18 -9.53
N VAL A 62 -4.94 12.33 -8.86
CA VAL A 62 -4.53 12.50 -7.45
C VAL A 62 -5.33 11.59 -6.53
N LEU A 63 -6.66 11.50 -6.71
CA LEU A 63 -7.50 10.62 -5.90
C LEU A 63 -7.19 9.15 -6.11
N MET A 64 -6.99 8.73 -7.36
CA MET A 64 -6.56 7.37 -7.70
C MET A 64 -5.21 7.04 -7.05
N LEU A 65 -4.24 7.95 -7.14
CA LEU A 65 -2.92 7.78 -6.54
C LEU A 65 -3.01 7.63 -5.01
N LEU A 66 -3.72 8.54 -4.34
CA LEU A 66 -3.93 8.51 -2.89
C LEU A 66 -4.56 7.19 -2.45
N PHE A 67 -5.57 6.73 -3.20
CA PHE A 67 -6.27 5.49 -2.90
C PHE A 67 -5.38 4.26 -3.07
N CYS A 68 -4.64 4.16 -4.18
CA CYS A 68 -3.73 3.04 -4.44
C CYS A 68 -2.57 3.00 -3.45
N VAL A 69 -1.98 4.16 -3.11
CA VAL A 69 -0.94 4.24 -2.07
C VAL A 69 -1.50 3.79 -0.73
N SER A 70 -2.72 4.20 -0.37
CA SER A 70 -3.38 3.78 0.87
C SER A 70 -3.58 2.26 0.93
N GLN A 71 -3.93 1.62 -0.17
CA GLN A 71 -4.08 0.16 -0.24
C GLN A 71 -2.75 -0.57 -0.01
N GLU A 72 -1.67 -0.11 -0.64
CA GLU A 72 -0.36 -0.74 -0.46
C GLU A 72 0.18 -0.57 0.96
N VAL A 73 0.04 0.63 1.52
CA VAL A 73 0.40 0.91 2.93
C VAL A 73 -0.43 0.03 3.87
N PHE A 74 -1.73 -0.13 3.60
CA PHE A 74 -2.59 -1.01 4.39
C PHE A 74 -2.13 -2.47 4.33
N LYS A 75 -1.78 -3.00 3.15
CA LYS A 75 -1.23 -4.36 3.00
C LYS A 75 0.08 -4.55 3.76
N GLU A 76 1.02 -3.60 3.65
CA GLU A 76 2.32 -3.68 4.37
C GLU A 76 2.12 -3.59 5.89
N THR A 77 1.23 -2.71 6.34
CA THR A 77 0.92 -2.51 7.77
C THR A 77 0.20 -3.71 8.36
N THR A 78 -0.82 -4.26 7.67
CA THR A 78 -1.52 -5.47 8.12
C THR A 78 -0.62 -6.70 8.11
N GLY A 79 0.25 -6.84 7.12
CA GLY A 79 1.27 -7.89 7.10
C GLY A 79 2.20 -7.81 8.31
N TYR A 80 2.66 -6.60 8.66
CA TYR A 80 3.46 -6.39 9.87
C TYR A 80 2.69 -6.74 11.14
N LEU A 81 1.47 -6.23 11.31
CA LEU A 81 0.67 -6.47 12.52
C LEU A 81 0.35 -7.97 12.69
N TYR A 82 0.08 -8.68 11.58
CA TYR A 82 -0.14 -10.12 11.61
C TYR A 82 1.13 -10.89 11.96
N PHE A 83 2.28 -10.49 11.41
CA PHE A 83 3.58 -11.08 11.76
C PHE A 83 3.92 -10.83 13.24
N ASP A 84 3.72 -9.62 13.74
CA ASP A 84 3.96 -9.25 15.13
C ASP A 84 3.07 -10.05 16.09
N ALA A 85 1.75 -10.11 15.80
CA ALA A 85 0.80 -10.90 16.59
C ALA A 85 1.08 -12.42 16.55
N SER A 86 1.46 -12.96 15.38
CA SER A 86 1.83 -14.38 15.26
C SER A 86 3.18 -14.68 15.93
N SER A 87 4.14 -13.76 15.89
CA SER A 87 5.42 -13.90 16.58
C SER A 87 5.28 -13.86 18.10
N GLY A 88 4.30 -13.11 18.62
CA GLY A 88 3.90 -13.16 20.03
C GLY A 88 3.19 -14.45 20.45
N SER A 89 2.74 -15.26 19.48
CA SER A 89 2.09 -16.56 19.71
C SER A 89 2.98 -17.77 19.34
N PHE A 90 4.23 -17.55 18.92
CA PHE A 90 5.28 -18.57 18.94
C PHE A 90 6.14 -18.39 20.21
N PRO A 91 5.79 -19.02 21.34
CA PRO A 91 6.74 -19.14 22.42
C PRO A 91 7.90 -19.99 21.88
N ASN A 92 9.11 -19.43 21.93
CA ASN A 92 10.37 -20.09 21.62
C ASN A 92 10.70 -20.30 20.13
N LEU A 93 11.26 -19.24 19.54
CA LEU A 93 12.19 -19.33 18.40
C LEU A 93 13.40 -20.25 18.68
N GLU A 94 13.71 -20.50 19.96
CA GLU A 94 14.73 -21.46 20.42
C GLU A 94 14.26 -22.93 20.33
N ALA A 95 12.98 -23.24 20.55
CA ALA A 95 12.47 -24.62 20.49
C ALA A 95 12.42 -25.16 19.05
N ALA A 96 12.30 -24.27 18.05
CA ALA A 96 12.35 -24.65 16.64
C ALA A 96 13.75 -25.03 16.14
N LYS A 97 14.83 -24.66 16.86
CA LYS A 97 16.20 -25.06 16.51
C LYS A 97 16.56 -26.47 17.00
N GLU A 98 15.92 -26.96 18.06
CA GLU A 98 16.18 -28.29 18.62
C GLU A 98 15.54 -29.43 17.80
N LEU A 99 14.55 -29.14 16.95
CA LEU A 99 13.89 -30.11 16.07
C LEU A 99 14.66 -30.42 14.77
N LYS A 100 15.91 -29.93 14.64
CA LYS A 100 16.81 -30.20 13.50
C LYS A 100 18.08 -30.96 13.90
N GLN A 101 18.02 -31.82 14.92
CA GLN A 101 19.06 -32.83 15.18
C GLN A 101 18.58 -34.22 14.77
#